data_AF-A0A7R7ENU0-F1
#
_entry.id   AF-A0A7R7ENU0-F1
#
_cell.length_a   1.000
_cell.length_b   1.000
_cell.length_c   1.000
_cell.angle_alpha   90.00
_cell.angle_beta   90.00
_cell.angle_gamma   90.00
#
_symmetry.space_group_name_H-M   'P 1'
#
loop_
_entity.id
_entity.type
_entity.pdbx_description
1 polymer ?
#
loop_
_entity_poly.entity_id
_entity_poly.type
_entity_poly.pdbx_seq_one_letter_code
_entity_poly.pdbx_strand_id
1 'polypeptide(L)'
;MQVVNECRVDYSYRLSMDSYSISKSIISNTVSTQIIMDQLEVHKRVNKDVTFAYDILTYTILIQNNSNVKIKNAYFYDDIPTRLKYIKNSFLVNGNIIECINLNKGIYIGDVYPNQCIDIKFKVLVLPQQQGEIRNTALVKYDYIYHIERKPIAIYKKSNLTTVMYTGEEIQKIAFMDSILLYFMIRFIRDNL
;
A
#
# COMPACT_ATOMS: atom_id res chain seq x y z
N MET A 1 -5.73 21.84 -8.25
CA MET A 1 -5.00 23.11 -8.53
C MET A 1 -4.58 23.08 -9.99
N GLN A 2 -4.61 24.21 -10.70
CA GLN A 2 -4.19 24.28 -12.09
C GLN A 2 -3.40 25.57 -12.32
N VAL A 3 -2.41 25.51 -13.20
CA VAL A 3 -1.70 26.70 -13.68
C VAL A 3 -2.32 27.07 -15.01
N VAL A 4 -2.81 28.30 -15.12
CA VAL A 4 -3.36 28.85 -16.37
C VAL A 4 -2.32 29.79 -16.95
N ASN A 5 -2.01 29.62 -18.23
CA ASN A 5 -1.17 30.52 -19.00
C ASN A 5 -2.04 31.29 -20.00
N GLU A 6 -1.88 32.61 -20.01
CA GLU A 6 -2.54 33.55 -20.89
C GLU A 6 -1.53 34.64 -21.27
N CYS A 7 -1.40 34.93 -22.57
CA CYS A 7 -0.50 35.96 -23.06
C CYS A 7 -1.28 37.24 -23.35
N ARG A 8 -0.74 38.37 -22.89
CA ARG A 8 -1.23 39.70 -23.20
C ARG A 8 -0.22 40.44 -24.08
N VAL A 9 -0.71 41.03 -25.16
CA VAL A 9 0.09 41.91 -26.02
C VAL A 9 -0.54 43.30 -26.01
N ASP A 10 0.25 44.28 -25.57
CA ASP A 10 -0.11 45.70 -25.63
C ASP A 10 0.60 46.34 -26.84
N TYR A 11 -0.13 47.08 -27.66
CA TYR A 11 0.41 47.77 -28.83
C TYR A 11 -0.17 49.17 -28.94
N SER A 12 0.58 50.06 -29.57
CA SER A 12 0.09 51.40 -29.89
C SER A 12 0.40 51.75 -31.34
N TYR A 13 -0.51 52.49 -31.96
CA TYR A 13 -0.36 52.95 -33.33
C TYR A 13 -0.94 54.37 -33.48
N ARG A 14 -0.42 55.10 -34.46
CA ARG A 14 -0.91 56.41 -34.90
C ARG A 14 -1.33 56.31 -36.35
N LEU A 15 -2.40 57.00 -36.73
CA LEU A 15 -2.92 56.96 -38.11
C LEU A 15 -2.17 57.93 -39.05
N SER A 16 -1.53 58.94 -38.48
CA SER A 16 -0.66 59.93 -39.15
C SER A 16 0.34 60.52 -38.14
N MET A 17 1.41 61.17 -38.61
CA MET A 17 2.46 61.70 -37.72
C MET A 17 1.93 62.67 -36.65
N ASP A 18 0.91 63.45 -37.00
CA ASP A 18 0.32 64.46 -36.11
C ASP A 18 -0.86 63.92 -35.26
N SER A 19 -1.26 62.66 -35.46
CA SER A 19 -2.38 62.06 -34.73
C SER A 19 -1.99 61.56 -33.34
N TYR A 20 -2.98 61.48 -32.45
CA TYR A 20 -2.85 60.88 -31.14
C TYR A 20 -2.53 59.37 -31.22
N SER A 21 -1.73 58.89 -30.26
CA SER A 21 -1.43 57.46 -30.13
C SER A 21 -2.64 56.72 -29.60
N ILE A 22 -3.08 55.69 -30.34
CA ILE A 22 -4.13 54.78 -29.91
C ILE A 22 -3.43 53.54 -29.36
N SER A 23 -3.66 53.26 -28.08
CA SER A 23 -3.18 52.04 -27.43
C SER A 23 -4.29 51.01 -27.36
N LYS A 24 -3.98 49.76 -27.70
CA LYS A 24 -4.88 48.62 -27.62
C LYS A 24 -4.18 47.43 -26.95
N SER A 25 -4.99 46.51 -26.46
CA SER A 25 -4.53 45.25 -25.89
C SER A 25 -5.31 44.10 -26.51
N ILE A 26 -4.60 43.01 -26.78
CA ILE A 26 -5.21 41.73 -27.18
C ILE A 26 -4.69 40.62 -26.27
N ILE A 27 -5.53 39.61 -26.07
CA ILE A 27 -5.28 38.49 -25.19
C ILE A 27 -5.33 37.20 -26.02
N SER A 28 -4.40 36.27 -25.79
CA SER A 28 -4.37 34.97 -26.47
C SER A 28 -5.49 34.04 -25.96
N ASN A 29 -5.60 32.85 -26.55
CA ASN A 29 -6.31 31.76 -25.89
C ASN A 29 -5.57 31.32 -24.62
N THR A 30 -6.30 30.70 -23.70
CA THR A 30 -5.73 30.13 -22.48
C THR A 30 -5.26 28.70 -22.69
N VAL A 31 -4.18 28.32 -22.01
CA VAL A 31 -3.73 26.92 -21.88
C VAL A 31 -3.65 26.60 -20.39
N SER A 32 -4.14 25.43 -19.98
CA SER A 32 -4.13 25.03 -18.58
C SER A 32 -3.34 23.74 -18.36
N THR A 33 -2.54 23.73 -17.28
CA THR A 33 -1.82 22.55 -16.80
C THR A 33 -2.37 22.19 -15.43
N GLN A 34 -2.91 20.98 -15.30
CA GLN A 34 -3.37 20.48 -14.01
C GLN A 34 -2.18 20.12 -13.12
N ILE A 35 -2.20 20.60 -11.87
CA ILE A 35 -1.31 20.11 -10.83
C ILE A 35 -2.01 18.95 -10.14
N ILE A 36 -1.44 17.76 -10.31
CA ILE A 36 -1.93 16.52 -9.73
C ILE A 36 -1.29 16.38 -8.34
N MET A 37 -2.11 16.26 -7.30
CA MET A 37 -1.65 15.85 -5.98
C MET A 37 -1.72 14.33 -5.90
N ASP A 38 -0.70 13.69 -5.34
CA ASP A 38 -0.71 12.25 -5.06
C ASP A 38 -1.82 11.93 -4.05
N GLN A 39 -2.87 11.28 -4.55
CA GLN A 39 -4.00 10.80 -3.75
C GLN A 39 -4.05 9.26 -3.75
N LEU A 40 -2.90 8.60 -3.88
CA LEU A 40 -2.81 7.17 -3.62
C LEU A 40 -2.81 6.94 -2.11
N GLU A 41 -3.74 6.13 -1.64
CA GLU A 41 -3.84 5.67 -0.27
C GLU A 41 -3.45 4.19 -0.19
N VAL A 42 -2.73 3.84 0.86
CA VAL A 42 -2.31 2.46 1.13
C VAL A 42 -2.65 2.14 2.58
N HIS A 43 -3.55 1.19 2.78
CA HIS A 43 -3.99 0.77 4.10
C HIS A 43 -3.68 -0.70 4.32
N LYS A 44 -2.94 -1.00 5.38
CA LYS A 44 -2.57 -2.35 5.77
C LYS A 44 -3.25 -2.73 7.07
N ARG A 45 -3.80 -3.94 7.12
CA ARG A 45 -4.37 -4.55 8.32
C ARG A 45 -3.91 -5.99 8.46
N VAL A 46 -4.03 -6.50 9.67
CA VAL A 46 -3.75 -7.88 10.06
C VAL A 46 -4.99 -8.43 10.74
N ASN A 47 -5.23 -9.74 10.62
CA ASN A 47 -6.45 -10.37 11.11
C ASN A 47 -6.49 -10.66 12.62
N LYS A 48 -5.37 -10.44 13.34
CA LYS A 48 -5.25 -10.68 14.78
C LYS A 48 -4.46 -9.56 15.43
N ASP A 49 -4.89 -9.12 16.61
CA ASP A 49 -4.17 -8.16 17.44
C ASP A 49 -3.18 -8.85 18.40
N VAL A 50 -3.42 -10.12 18.71
CA VAL A 50 -2.57 -10.97 19.57
C VAL A 50 -2.25 -12.27 18.86
N THR A 51 -1.05 -12.80 19.03
CA THR A 51 -0.60 -14.03 18.36
C THR A 51 0.39 -14.84 19.18
N PHE A 52 0.52 -16.13 18.84
CA PHE A 52 1.38 -17.11 19.48
C PHE A 52 2.37 -17.73 18.48
N ALA A 53 3.32 -18.53 18.97
CA ALA A 53 4.20 -19.29 18.09
C ALA A 53 3.39 -20.19 17.15
N TYR A 54 3.80 -20.24 15.88
CA TYR A 54 3.19 -21.04 14.82
C TYR A 54 1.78 -20.63 14.37
N ASP A 55 1.27 -19.50 14.86
CA ASP A 55 0.08 -18.89 14.29
C ASP A 55 0.29 -18.48 12.83
N ILE A 56 -0.82 -18.39 12.10
CA ILE A 56 -0.85 -17.80 10.77
C ILE A 56 -1.53 -16.43 10.85
N LEU A 57 -0.78 -15.39 10.49
CA LEU A 57 -1.32 -14.05 10.29
C LEU A 57 -1.61 -13.84 8.80
N THR A 58 -2.76 -13.25 8.51
CA THR A 58 -3.15 -12.80 7.18
C THR A 58 -3.08 -11.28 7.14
N TYR A 59 -2.16 -10.76 6.34
CA TYR A 59 -2.10 -9.34 6.02
C TYR A 59 -3.01 -9.04 4.83
N THR A 60 -3.78 -7.96 4.94
CA THR A 60 -4.57 -7.38 3.85
C THR A 60 -4.10 -5.96 3.60
N ILE A 61 -3.80 -5.62 2.35
CA ILE A 61 -3.39 -4.28 1.93
C ILE A 61 -4.40 -3.80 0.89
N LEU A 62 -5.00 -2.65 1.17
CA LEU A 62 -5.91 -1.93 0.29
C LEU A 62 -5.16 -0.75 -0.33
N ILE A 63 -5.06 -0.72 -1.65
CA ILE A 63 -4.46 0.40 -2.39
C ILE A 63 -5.58 1.09 -3.16
N GLN A 64 -5.79 2.38 -2.91
CA GLN A 64 -6.88 3.14 -3.49
C GLN A 64 -6.36 4.38 -4.21
N ASN A 65 -6.72 4.53 -5.49
CA ASN A 65 -6.40 5.71 -6.26
C ASN A 65 -7.57 6.70 -6.20
N ASN A 66 -7.48 7.68 -5.30
CA ASN A 66 -8.47 8.75 -5.16
C ASN A 66 -8.21 9.94 -6.09
N SER A 67 -7.24 9.83 -7.01
CA SER A 67 -6.97 10.87 -8.00
C SER A 67 -7.79 10.68 -9.27
N ASN A 68 -7.84 11.71 -10.11
CA ASN A 68 -8.44 11.67 -11.44
C ASN A 68 -7.47 11.15 -12.53
N VAL A 69 -6.28 10.68 -12.16
CA VAL A 69 -5.24 10.22 -13.10
C VAL A 69 -4.87 8.77 -12.84
N LYS A 70 -4.61 8.02 -13.91
CA LYS A 70 -4.11 6.65 -13.82
C LYS A 70 -2.70 6.63 -13.22
N ILE A 71 -2.53 5.88 -12.15
CA ILE A 71 -1.22 5.54 -11.58
C ILE A 71 -0.61 4.43 -12.43
N LYS A 72 0.63 4.63 -12.89
CA LYS A 72 1.31 3.71 -13.78
C LYS A 72 2.40 2.93 -13.06
N ASN A 73 2.65 1.72 -13.54
CA ASN A 73 3.81 0.92 -13.13
C ASN A 73 3.89 0.72 -11.60
N ALA A 74 2.79 0.33 -10.95
CA ALA A 74 2.79 0.16 -9.51
C ALA A 74 3.45 -1.17 -9.08
N TYR A 75 4.33 -1.10 -8.09
CA TYR A 75 5.03 -2.21 -7.48
C TYR A 75 4.80 -2.23 -5.97
N PHE A 76 4.40 -3.38 -5.45
CA PHE A 76 4.19 -3.63 -4.03
C PHE A 76 5.42 -4.26 -3.37
N TYR A 77 5.77 -3.76 -2.18
CA TYR A 77 6.88 -4.25 -1.35
C TYR A 77 6.41 -4.41 0.09
N ASP A 78 6.96 -5.42 0.76
CA ASP A 78 6.72 -5.69 2.19
C ASP A 78 7.95 -6.36 2.77
N ASP A 79 8.68 -5.67 3.64
CA ASP A 79 9.80 -6.28 4.35
C ASP A 79 9.25 -7.08 5.53
N ILE A 80 9.17 -8.39 5.36
CA ILE A 80 8.62 -9.28 6.38
C ILE A 80 9.58 -9.30 7.58
N PRO A 81 9.15 -8.85 8.78
CA PRO A 81 10.00 -8.85 9.96
C PRO A 81 10.58 -10.24 10.24
N THR A 82 11.81 -10.32 10.77
CA THR A 82 12.52 -11.59 11.05
C THR A 82 11.77 -12.55 11.99
N ARG A 83 10.78 -12.05 12.72
CA ARG A 83 9.86 -12.77 13.62
C ARG A 83 8.74 -13.51 12.88
N LEU A 84 8.65 -13.33 11.57
CA LEU A 84 7.63 -13.87 10.70
C LEU A 84 8.30 -14.57 9.51
N LYS A 85 7.65 -15.61 9.00
CA LYS A 85 8.08 -16.30 7.78
C LYS A 85 6.95 -16.26 6.75
N TYR A 86 7.22 -15.68 5.59
CA TYR A 86 6.27 -15.67 4.48
C TYR A 86 5.85 -17.09 4.07
N ILE A 87 4.55 -17.31 3.92
CA ILE A 87 4.00 -18.57 3.41
C ILE A 87 3.93 -18.47 1.89
N LYS A 88 4.72 -19.30 1.20
CA LYS A 88 4.73 -19.36 -0.27
C LYS A 88 3.34 -19.61 -0.85
N ASN A 89 3.08 -19.05 -2.04
CA ASN A 89 1.83 -19.19 -2.78
C ASN A 89 0.59 -18.69 -2.02
N SER A 90 0.77 -17.80 -1.04
CA SER A 90 -0.33 -17.15 -0.33
C SER A 90 -0.65 -15.75 -0.84
N PHE A 91 0.17 -15.22 -1.77
CA PHE A 91 0.02 -13.85 -2.26
C PHE A 91 -1.10 -13.78 -3.30
N LEU A 92 -2.04 -12.90 -3.05
CA LEU A 92 -3.23 -12.68 -3.87
C LEU A 92 -3.31 -11.21 -4.26
N VAL A 93 -3.69 -10.94 -5.51
CA VAL A 93 -4.08 -9.61 -6.00
C VAL A 93 -5.48 -9.71 -6.58
N ASN A 94 -6.42 -8.98 -6.00
CA ASN A 94 -7.85 -9.02 -6.36
C ASN A 94 -8.41 -10.45 -6.39
N GLY A 95 -7.97 -11.29 -5.44
CA GLY A 95 -8.38 -12.69 -5.34
C GLY A 95 -7.61 -13.68 -6.24
N ASN A 96 -6.76 -13.21 -7.15
CA ASN A 96 -5.95 -14.08 -8.01
C ASN A 96 -4.57 -14.35 -7.39
N ILE A 97 -4.15 -15.61 -7.39
CA ILE A 97 -2.83 -16.02 -6.89
C ILE A 97 -1.75 -15.50 -7.84
N ILE A 98 -0.70 -14.90 -7.28
CA ILE A 98 0.54 -14.61 -7.99
C ILE A 98 1.66 -15.49 -7.40
N GLU A 99 2.25 -16.32 -8.24
CA GLU A 99 3.29 -17.26 -7.85
C GLU A 99 4.70 -16.69 -8.03
N CYS A 100 5.70 -17.39 -7.48
CA CYS A 100 7.13 -17.07 -7.67
C CYS A 100 7.52 -15.63 -7.29
N ILE A 101 6.80 -15.04 -6.34
CA ILE A 101 7.01 -13.66 -5.91
C ILE A 101 8.20 -13.50 -4.97
N ASN A 102 8.77 -12.29 -4.95
CA ASN A 102 9.74 -11.86 -3.95
C ASN A 102 9.35 -10.46 -3.44
N LEU A 103 8.82 -10.39 -2.21
CA LEU A 103 8.34 -9.15 -1.59
C LEU A 103 9.43 -8.08 -1.43
N ASN A 104 10.69 -8.47 -1.30
CA ASN A 104 11.82 -7.56 -1.15
C ASN A 104 12.30 -6.97 -2.48
N LYS A 105 12.05 -7.68 -3.60
CA LYS A 105 12.35 -7.18 -4.96
C LYS A 105 11.22 -6.38 -5.58
N GLY A 106 10.04 -6.40 -4.96
CA GLY A 106 8.84 -5.75 -5.47
C GLY A 106 8.05 -6.68 -6.37
N ILE A 107 6.73 -6.56 -6.30
CA ILE A 107 5.78 -7.31 -7.10
C ILE A 107 5.02 -6.32 -7.96
N TYR A 108 5.06 -6.50 -9.28
CA TYR A 108 4.27 -5.67 -10.17
C TYR A 108 2.78 -5.96 -9.96
N ILE A 109 2.01 -4.92 -9.64
CA ILE A 109 0.57 -5.02 -9.36
C ILE A 109 -0.28 -4.31 -10.42
N GLY A 110 0.34 -3.88 -11.52
CA GLY A 110 -0.36 -3.24 -12.63
C GLY A 110 -0.43 -1.72 -12.54
N ASP A 111 -1.30 -1.15 -13.37
CA ASP A 111 -1.73 0.23 -13.27
C ASP A 111 -2.95 0.33 -12.33
N VAL A 112 -3.11 1.47 -11.65
CA VAL A 112 -4.28 1.76 -10.80
C VAL A 112 -5.06 2.92 -11.42
N TYR A 113 -6.22 2.60 -12.01
CA TYR A 113 -7.09 3.58 -12.66
C TYR A 113 -7.76 4.51 -11.64
N PRO A 114 -8.27 5.69 -12.06
CA PRO A 114 -9.04 6.58 -11.19
C PRO A 114 -10.17 5.84 -10.47
N ASN A 115 -10.30 6.06 -9.16
CA ASN A 115 -11.28 5.40 -8.27
C ASN A 115 -11.14 3.87 -8.17
N GLN A 116 -10.10 3.27 -8.75
CA GLN A 116 -9.86 1.84 -8.61
C GLN A 116 -9.26 1.52 -7.25
N CYS A 117 -9.64 0.35 -6.74
CA CYS A 117 -9.05 -0.27 -5.57
C CYS A 117 -8.35 -1.58 -5.95
N ILE A 118 -7.18 -1.84 -5.37
CA ILE A 118 -6.48 -3.12 -5.43
C ILE A 118 -6.44 -3.73 -4.02
N ASP A 119 -6.91 -4.96 -3.90
CA ASP A 119 -6.84 -5.77 -2.68
C ASP A 119 -5.69 -6.76 -2.79
N ILE A 120 -4.70 -6.62 -1.91
CA ILE A 120 -3.58 -7.55 -1.77
C ILE A 120 -3.74 -8.34 -0.48
N LYS A 121 -3.57 -9.65 -0.54
CA LYS A 121 -3.54 -10.50 0.66
C LYS A 121 -2.35 -11.43 0.64
N PHE A 122 -1.75 -11.67 1.80
CA PHE A 122 -0.76 -12.73 1.96
C PHE A 122 -0.71 -13.24 3.39
N LYS A 123 -0.17 -14.45 3.55
CA LYS A 123 -0.06 -15.13 4.85
C LYS A 123 1.39 -15.22 5.29
N VAL A 124 1.59 -15.11 6.60
CA VAL A 124 2.88 -15.35 7.26
C VAL A 124 2.69 -16.30 8.44
N LEU A 125 3.71 -17.10 8.72
CA LEU A 125 3.83 -17.93 9.90
C LEU A 125 4.57 -17.14 10.99
N VAL A 126 4.06 -17.16 12.21
CA VAL A 126 4.72 -16.58 13.38
C VAL A 126 5.79 -17.53 13.89
N LEU A 127 7.03 -17.05 14.02
CA LEU A 127 8.13 -17.83 14.57
C LEU A 127 8.18 -17.70 16.10
N PRO A 128 8.65 -18.73 16.83
CA PRO A 128 8.92 -18.64 18.26
C PRO A 128 9.87 -17.47 18.58
N GLN A 129 9.53 -16.66 19.58
CA GLN A 129 10.25 -15.44 19.95
C GLN A 129 9.94 -15.04 21.40
N GLN A 130 10.62 -14.00 21.89
CA GLN A 130 10.27 -13.37 23.17
C GLN A 130 8.98 -12.53 23.03
N GLN A 131 8.30 -12.33 24.16
CA GLN A 131 7.13 -11.46 24.23
C GLN A 131 7.42 -10.05 23.71
N GLY A 132 6.48 -9.48 22.97
CA GLY A 132 6.59 -8.11 22.47
C GLY A 132 5.81 -7.87 21.18
N GLU A 133 6.01 -6.70 20.59
CA GLU A 133 5.30 -6.27 19.38
C GLU A 133 5.95 -6.80 18.10
N ILE A 134 5.12 -7.28 17.18
CA ILE A 134 5.47 -7.52 15.79
C ILE A 134 4.91 -6.36 14.96
N ARG A 135 5.80 -5.52 14.45
CA ARG A 135 5.48 -4.30 13.70
C ARG A 135 5.70 -4.52 12.21
N ASN A 136 4.75 -4.15 11.37
CA ASN A 136 4.87 -4.33 9.92
C ASN A 136 4.23 -3.17 9.11
N THR A 137 4.90 -2.73 8.06
CA THR A 137 4.48 -1.67 7.11
C THR A 137 4.73 -2.14 5.68
N ALA A 138 3.86 -1.78 4.74
CA ALA A 138 4.06 -2.03 3.31
C ALA A 138 4.46 -0.75 2.58
N LEU A 139 5.00 -0.91 1.36
CA LEU A 139 5.40 0.19 0.49
C LEU A 139 4.90 -0.06 -0.93
N VAL A 140 4.32 0.96 -1.56
CA VAL A 140 3.98 0.96 -2.98
C VAL A 140 4.88 1.97 -3.67
N LYS A 141 5.60 1.52 -4.70
CA LYS A 141 6.35 2.38 -5.64
C LYS A 141 5.56 2.49 -6.93
N TYR A 142 5.46 3.67 -7.51
CA TYR A 142 4.82 3.85 -8.81
C TYR A 142 5.41 5.04 -9.56
N ASP A 143 5.07 5.16 -10.85
CA ASP A 143 5.57 6.21 -11.73
C ASP A 143 4.60 7.40 -11.80
N TYR A 144 5.13 8.59 -11.52
CA TYR A 144 4.45 9.86 -11.73
C TYR A 144 4.95 10.53 -13.00
N ILE A 145 4.03 10.77 -13.94
CA ILE A 145 4.30 11.39 -15.24
C ILE A 145 3.60 12.74 -15.29
N TYR A 146 4.36 13.83 -15.16
CA TYR A 146 3.86 15.20 -15.29
C TYR A 146 4.23 15.83 -16.64
N HIS A 147 5.14 15.21 -17.40
CA HIS A 147 5.59 15.67 -18.71
C HIS A 147 5.94 14.48 -19.59
N ILE A 148 5.27 14.35 -20.75
CA ILE A 148 5.37 13.14 -21.60
C ILE A 148 6.77 12.90 -22.19
N GLU A 149 7.57 13.96 -22.37
CA GLU A 149 8.93 13.87 -22.91
C GLU A 149 10.00 13.66 -21.83
N ARG A 150 9.62 13.68 -20.53
CA ARG A 150 10.56 13.46 -19.43
C ARG A 150 10.43 12.04 -18.91
N LYS A 151 11.52 11.52 -18.36
CA LYS A 151 11.48 10.25 -17.63
C LYS A 151 10.48 10.35 -16.47
N PRO A 152 9.69 9.30 -16.21
CA PRO A 152 8.80 9.27 -15.05
C PRO A 152 9.59 9.45 -13.74
N ILE A 153 8.95 10.09 -12.76
CA ILE A 153 9.48 10.19 -11.40
C ILE A 153 8.93 9.03 -10.59
N ALA A 154 9.80 8.27 -9.91
CA ALA A 154 9.35 7.25 -8.97
C ALA A 154 8.85 7.89 -7.67
N ILE A 155 7.61 7.56 -7.29
CA ILE A 155 6.99 7.95 -6.03
C ILE A 155 6.84 6.73 -5.13
N TYR A 156 6.93 6.96 -3.82
CA TYR A 156 6.93 5.94 -2.78
C TYR A 156 5.84 6.26 -1.74
N LYS A 157 4.84 5.39 -1.62
CA LYS A 157 3.75 5.52 -0.66
C LYS A 157 3.78 4.38 0.35
N LYS A 158 3.97 4.71 1.63
CA LYS A 158 3.93 3.74 2.74
C LYS A 158 2.50 3.52 3.20
N SER A 159 2.20 2.30 3.66
CA SER A 159 0.99 2.04 4.42
C SER A 159 1.07 2.61 5.83
N ASN A 160 -0.06 2.58 6.56
CA ASN A 160 -0.02 2.64 8.02
C ASN A 160 0.81 1.49 8.60
N LEU A 161 1.23 1.67 9.85
CA LEU A 161 1.89 0.65 10.63
C LEU A 161 0.85 -0.32 11.21
N THR A 162 1.12 -1.61 11.12
CA THR A 162 0.40 -2.66 11.84
C THR A 162 1.23 -3.17 13.00
N THR A 163 0.57 -3.44 14.13
CA THR A 163 1.19 -3.98 15.34
C THR A 163 0.38 -5.19 15.81
N VAL A 164 1.07 -6.30 16.07
CA VAL A 164 0.48 -7.50 16.70
C VAL A 164 1.28 -7.81 17.95
N MET A 165 0.60 -8.04 19.07
CA MET A 165 1.24 -8.47 20.31
C MET A 165 1.53 -9.97 20.25
N TYR A 166 2.80 -10.34 20.32
CA TYR A 166 3.19 -11.72 20.56
C TYR A 166 3.17 -11.98 22.07
N THR A 167 2.26 -12.85 22.49
CA THR A 167 2.22 -13.40 23.84
C THR A 167 2.90 -14.77 23.81
N GLY A 168 3.58 -15.16 24.88
CA GLY A 168 4.18 -16.51 25.00
C GLY A 168 3.13 -17.61 24.87
N GLU A 169 3.53 -18.89 24.92
CA GLU A 169 2.71 -20.06 24.55
C GLU A 169 1.22 -19.98 24.95
N GLU A 170 0.36 -20.51 24.07
CA GLU A 170 -1.09 -20.53 24.21
C GLU A 170 -1.50 -21.35 25.45
N ILE A 171 -1.73 -20.67 26.58
CA ILE A 171 -2.09 -21.28 27.87
C ILE A 171 -3.32 -22.19 27.75
N GLN A 172 -4.26 -21.87 26.85
CA GLN A 172 -5.48 -22.66 26.65
C GLN A 172 -5.22 -24.03 25.99
N LYS A 173 -4.21 -24.15 25.12
CA LYS A 173 -3.92 -25.40 24.41
C LYS A 173 -3.14 -26.37 25.28
N ILE A 174 -2.22 -25.86 26.11
CA ILE A 174 -1.46 -26.64 27.09
C ILE A 174 -2.41 -27.17 28.19
N ALA A 175 -3.28 -26.31 28.73
CA ALA A 175 -4.26 -26.73 29.73
C ALA A 175 -5.22 -27.81 29.23
N PHE A 176 -5.61 -27.77 27.94
CA PHE A 176 -6.46 -28.80 27.34
C PHE A 176 -5.71 -30.13 27.14
N MET A 177 -4.43 -30.09 26.72
CA MET A 177 -3.61 -31.30 26.59
C MET A 177 -3.30 -31.94 27.94
N ASP A 178 -2.99 -31.14 28.96
CA ASP A 178 -2.75 -31.62 30.32
C ASP A 178 -4.00 -32.25 30.94
N SER A 179 -5.18 -31.68 30.67
CA SER A 179 -6.47 -32.23 31.12
C SER A 179 -6.78 -33.59 30.50
N ILE A 180 -6.45 -33.79 29.22
CA ILE A 180 -6.64 -35.07 28.52
C ILE A 180 -5.64 -36.12 29.04
N LEU A 181 -4.38 -35.76 29.21
CA LEU A 181 -3.35 -36.67 29.77
C LEU A 181 -3.70 -37.09 31.20
N LEU A 182 -4.19 -36.17 32.03
CA LEU A 182 -4.65 -36.46 33.38
C LEU A 182 -5.88 -37.39 33.37
N TYR A 183 -6.84 -37.15 32.46
CA TYR A 183 -8.00 -38.03 32.29
C TYR A 183 -7.59 -39.47 31.93
N PHE A 184 -6.65 -39.64 30.98
CA PHE A 184 -6.15 -40.97 30.60
C PHE A 184 -5.33 -41.63 31.72
N MET A 185 -4.50 -40.88 32.46
CA MET A 185 -3.79 -41.42 33.64
C MET A 185 -4.76 -41.91 34.71
N ILE A 186 -5.79 -41.13 35.06
CA ILE A 186 -6.78 -41.52 36.07
C ILE A 186 -7.55 -42.77 35.62
N ARG A 187 -7.95 -42.84 34.34
CA ARG A 187 -8.64 -44.02 33.80
C ARG A 187 -7.75 -45.27 33.82
N PHE A 188 -6.49 -45.13 33.40
CA PHE A 188 -5.53 -46.21 33.44
C PHE A 188 -5.30 -46.74 34.86
N ILE A 189 -5.21 -45.87 35.87
CA ILE A 189 -5.07 -46.28 37.27
C ILE A 189 -6.34 -47.01 37.76
N ARG A 190 -7.53 -46.53 37.40
CA ARG A 190 -8.80 -47.14 37.80
C ARG A 190 -9.06 -48.49 37.16
N ASP A 191 -8.61 -48.69 35.92
CA ASP A 191 -8.81 -49.93 35.17
C ASP A 191 -7.76 -51.01 35.52
N ASN A 192 -6.76 -50.70 36.35
CA ASN A 192 -5.68 -51.61 36.80
C ASN A 192 -5.64 -51.84 38.33
N LEU A 193 -6.69 -51.44 39.06
CA LEU A 193 -6.90 -51.72 40.49
C LEU A 193 -8.17 -52.56 40.68
#